data_AF-A0A0W0ZJD8-F1
#
_entry.id   AF-A0A0W0ZJD8-F1
#
_cell.length_a   1.000
_cell.length_b   1.000
_cell.length_c   1.000
_cell.angle_alpha   90.00
_cell.angle_beta   90.00
_cell.angle_gamma   90.00
#
_symmetry.space_group_name_H-M   'P 1'
#
loop_
_entity.id
_entity.type
_entity.pdbx_description
1 polymer ?
#
loop_
_entity_poly.entity_id
_entity_poly.type
_entity_poly.pdbx_seq_one_letter_code
_entity_poly.pdbx_strand_id
1 'polypeptide(L)'
;MAKALIQKFRTALINYLQSPHKPQNEKELTASAFALIDCAAQTCNSIEPGKYMIALDDMVRIAARGIKIHPYHGLVLDTFARKLSLSGRKGEAPAFQVLNLTYHLYLKNNLIDPEKTARTKLDLIQQSMQQLKMANNPYAAELESALVKLTLATDEYFKLSPTEQLKKHAEFNQKLKFVCAEHRAAIESDVRIKSAFYGFLAVIFSIFDLFGLPLGEEYQRKNRFFQEGSLAPKNTLAGFNMPAIEIEETPEEGPGNYQAQGAL
;
A
#
# COMPACT_ATOMS: atom_id res chain seq x y z
N MET A 1 26.37 -11.34 11.11
CA MET A 1 26.17 -11.60 9.66
C MET A 1 24.69 -11.77 9.31
N ALA A 2 24.02 -12.85 9.75
CA ALA A 2 22.63 -13.19 9.39
C ALA A 2 21.61 -12.02 9.40
N LYS A 3 21.56 -11.19 10.46
CA LYS A 3 20.61 -10.06 10.57
C LYS A 3 20.62 -9.11 9.35
N ALA A 4 21.80 -8.85 8.78
CA ALA A 4 21.91 -7.98 7.59
C ALA A 4 21.39 -8.67 6.32
N LEU A 5 21.60 -9.99 6.18
CA LEU A 5 21.10 -10.78 5.06
C LEU A 5 19.58 -10.96 5.12
N ILE A 6 19.03 -11.22 6.31
CA ILE A 6 17.58 -11.24 6.58
C ILE A 6 16.94 -9.92 6.15
N GLN A 7 17.54 -8.78 6.52
CA GLN A 7 17.04 -7.46 6.14
C GLN A 7 17.16 -7.21 4.63
N LYS A 8 18.27 -7.62 4.00
CA LYS A 8 18.47 -7.50 2.55
C LYS A 8 17.44 -8.32 1.77
N PHE A 9 17.17 -9.55 2.20
CA PHE A 9 16.13 -10.40 1.62
C PHE A 9 14.73 -9.79 1.81
N ARG A 10 14.41 -9.28 3.02
CA ARG A 10 13.14 -8.56 3.26
C ARG A 10 12.96 -7.38 2.31
N THR A 11 13.99 -6.54 2.14
CA THR A 11 13.93 -5.39 1.22
C THR A 11 13.75 -5.84 -0.23
N ALA A 12 14.51 -6.85 -0.69
CA ALA A 12 14.38 -7.36 -2.06
C ALA A 12 13.00 -7.99 -2.33
N LEU A 13 12.43 -8.71 -1.35
CA LEU A 13 11.08 -9.25 -1.40
C LEU A 13 10.02 -8.16 -1.53
N ILE A 14 10.13 -7.08 -0.75
CA ILE A 14 9.23 -5.92 -0.83
C ILE A 14 9.35 -5.24 -2.21
N ASN A 15 10.57 -4.95 -2.66
CA ASN A 15 10.83 -4.32 -3.96
C ASN A 15 10.25 -5.17 -5.11
N TYR A 16 10.46 -6.49 -5.07
CA TYR A 16 9.91 -7.42 -6.05
C TYR A 16 8.38 -7.39 -6.07
N LEU A 17 7.72 -7.51 -4.92
CA LEU A 17 6.26 -7.50 -4.86
C LEU A 17 5.65 -6.15 -5.27
N GLN A 18 6.35 -5.01 -5.06
CA GLN A 18 5.93 -3.69 -5.57
C GLN A 18 6.13 -3.50 -7.08
N SER A 19 7.02 -4.27 -7.71
CA SER A 19 7.38 -4.10 -9.12
C SER A 19 7.94 -5.42 -9.69
N PRO A 20 7.09 -6.45 -9.85
CA PRO A 20 7.54 -7.79 -10.20
C PRO A 20 8.04 -7.90 -11.64
N HIS A 21 7.66 -6.95 -12.50
CA HIS A 21 8.08 -6.89 -13.90
C HIS A 21 9.46 -6.24 -14.11
N LYS A 22 10.13 -5.75 -13.06
CA LYS A 22 11.49 -5.19 -13.15
C LYS A 22 12.52 -6.31 -13.03
N PRO A 23 13.33 -6.63 -14.07
CA PRO A 23 14.30 -7.72 -14.01
C PRO A 23 15.39 -7.54 -12.94
N GLN A 24 15.65 -6.30 -12.52
CA GLN A 24 16.55 -6.00 -11.41
C GLN A 24 16.01 -6.54 -10.08
N ASN A 25 14.71 -6.44 -9.83
CA ASN A 25 14.08 -6.93 -8.61
C ASN A 25 14.09 -8.46 -8.55
N GLU A 26 13.86 -9.13 -9.68
CA GLU A 26 14.01 -10.60 -9.79
C GLU A 26 15.43 -11.04 -9.42
N LYS A 27 16.46 -10.37 -9.98
CA LYS A 27 17.88 -10.64 -9.67
C LYS A 27 18.21 -10.41 -8.20
N GLU A 28 17.78 -9.29 -7.62
CA GLU A 28 18.03 -8.95 -6.22
C GLU A 28 17.34 -9.92 -5.25
N LEU A 29 16.09 -10.30 -5.53
CA LEU A 29 15.36 -11.29 -4.74
C LEU A 29 16.04 -12.66 -4.82
N THR A 30 16.44 -13.09 -6.01
CA THR A 30 17.13 -14.38 -6.22
C THR A 30 18.47 -14.42 -5.51
N ALA A 31 19.30 -13.38 -5.65
CA ALA A 31 20.61 -13.31 -5.02
C ALA A 31 20.53 -13.20 -3.49
N SER A 32 19.55 -12.47 -2.95
CA SER A 32 19.35 -12.36 -1.50
C SER A 32 18.75 -13.62 -0.89
N ALA A 33 17.86 -14.32 -1.61
CA ALA A 33 17.38 -15.64 -1.24
C ALA A 33 18.51 -16.67 -1.17
N PHE A 34 19.35 -16.74 -2.21
CA PHE A 34 20.52 -17.63 -2.24
C PHE A 34 21.48 -17.36 -1.06
N ALA A 35 21.74 -16.08 -0.75
CA ALA A 35 22.60 -15.70 0.37
C ALA A 35 22.06 -16.13 1.76
N LEU A 36 20.74 -16.36 1.93
CA LEU A 36 20.21 -16.96 3.15
C LEU A 36 20.53 -18.45 3.28
N ILE A 37 20.50 -19.20 2.17
CA ILE A 37 20.90 -20.62 2.15
C ILE A 37 22.38 -20.74 2.48
N ASP A 38 23.25 -19.98 1.82
CA ASP A 38 24.69 -19.98 2.11
C ASP A 38 24.97 -19.65 3.59
N CYS A 39 24.28 -18.64 4.14
CA CYS A 39 24.42 -18.27 5.54
C CYS A 39 23.94 -19.39 6.49
N ALA A 40 22.82 -20.06 6.19
CA ALA A 40 22.30 -21.16 6.99
C ALA A 40 23.24 -22.39 6.94
N ALA A 41 23.69 -22.78 5.74
CA ALA A 41 24.62 -23.88 5.52
C ALA A 41 25.96 -23.67 6.26
N GLN A 42 26.51 -22.45 6.18
CA GLN A 42 27.72 -22.06 6.93
C GLN A 42 27.50 -22.09 8.44
N THR A 43 26.37 -21.55 8.92
CA THR A 43 26.04 -21.52 10.37
C THR A 43 25.91 -22.93 10.95
N CYS A 44 25.35 -23.87 10.18
CA CYS A 44 25.16 -25.26 10.58
C CYS A 44 26.35 -26.18 10.18
N ASN A 45 27.42 -25.62 9.62
CA ASN A 45 28.57 -26.35 9.05
C ASN A 45 28.17 -27.58 8.19
N SER A 46 27.17 -27.42 7.33
CA SER A 46 26.65 -28.51 6.51
C SER A 46 25.96 -28.05 5.24
N ILE A 47 26.17 -28.81 4.16
CA ILE A 47 25.47 -28.66 2.87
C ILE A 47 24.23 -29.55 2.76
N GLU A 48 23.91 -30.37 3.77
CA GLU A 48 22.73 -31.22 3.78
C GLU A 48 21.49 -30.41 4.19
N PRO A 49 20.42 -30.35 3.39
CA PRO A 49 19.23 -29.54 3.71
C PRO A 49 18.66 -29.82 5.10
N GLY A 50 18.54 -31.09 5.51
CA GLY A 50 18.02 -31.47 6.82
C GLY A 50 18.76 -30.86 8.01
N LYS A 51 20.03 -30.47 7.85
CA LYS A 51 20.86 -29.88 8.91
C LYS A 51 20.77 -28.35 8.99
N TYR A 52 20.43 -27.65 7.90
CA TYR A 52 20.32 -26.18 7.88
C TYR A 52 18.90 -25.63 7.69
N MET A 53 17.91 -26.45 7.30
CA MET A 53 16.55 -25.97 7.01
C MET A 53 15.86 -25.28 8.19
N ILE A 54 16.14 -25.66 9.44
CA ILE A 54 15.60 -24.98 10.63
C ILE A 54 16.14 -23.55 10.74
N ALA A 55 17.45 -23.37 10.58
CA ALA A 55 18.07 -22.04 10.58
C ALA A 55 17.58 -21.18 9.42
N LEU A 56 17.34 -21.78 8.24
CA LEU A 56 16.78 -21.09 7.08
C LEU A 56 15.33 -20.66 7.32
N ASP A 57 14.48 -21.53 7.88
CA ASP A 57 13.10 -21.21 8.24
C ASP A 57 13.05 -20.03 9.23
N ASP A 58 13.89 -20.04 10.26
CA ASP A 58 14.02 -18.93 11.20
C ASP A 58 14.37 -17.58 10.51
N MET A 59 15.34 -17.60 9.59
CA MET A 59 15.71 -16.39 8.82
C MET A 59 14.55 -15.88 7.97
N VAL A 60 13.83 -16.77 7.29
CA VAL A 60 12.69 -16.42 6.43
C VAL A 60 11.49 -15.95 7.25
N ARG A 61 11.19 -16.60 8.38
CA ARG A 61 10.15 -16.22 9.34
C ARG A 61 10.32 -14.78 9.80
N ILE A 62 11.55 -14.40 10.16
CA ILE A 62 11.89 -13.04 10.58
C ILE A 62 11.74 -12.07 9.39
N ALA A 63 12.23 -12.44 8.20
CA ALA A 63 12.12 -11.60 7.00
C ALA A 63 10.66 -11.36 6.56
N ALA A 64 9.80 -12.37 6.61
CA ALA A 64 8.40 -12.30 6.19
C ALA A 64 7.45 -11.69 7.25
N ARG A 65 7.90 -11.55 8.51
CA ARG A 65 7.08 -11.10 9.64
C ARG A 65 6.35 -9.78 9.35
N GLY A 66 5.03 -9.78 9.51
CA GLY A 66 4.20 -8.59 9.33
C GLY A 66 4.02 -8.10 7.89
N ILE A 67 4.53 -8.83 6.88
CA ILE A 67 4.18 -8.56 5.48
C ILE A 67 2.83 -9.22 5.19
N LYS A 68 1.83 -8.41 4.82
CA LYS A 68 0.57 -8.85 4.23
C LYS A 68 0.50 -8.42 2.77
N ILE A 69 -0.10 -9.25 1.91
CA ILE A 69 -0.05 -9.07 0.46
C ILE A 69 -1.43 -9.28 -0.19
N HIS A 70 -1.69 -8.59 -1.30
CA HIS A 70 -2.84 -8.87 -2.16
C HIS A 70 -2.75 -10.28 -2.76
N PRO A 71 -3.86 -11.03 -2.96
CA PRO A 71 -3.83 -12.36 -3.58
C PRO A 71 -3.09 -12.42 -4.93
N TYR A 72 -3.18 -11.36 -5.74
CA TYR A 72 -2.39 -11.22 -6.98
C TYR A 72 -0.88 -11.36 -6.74
N HIS A 73 -0.34 -10.67 -5.73
CA HIS A 73 1.10 -10.70 -5.41
C HIS A 73 1.55 -12.07 -4.91
N GLY A 74 0.66 -12.81 -4.23
CA GLY A 74 0.91 -14.21 -3.86
C GLY A 74 1.05 -15.11 -5.10
N LEU A 75 0.16 -14.95 -6.09
CA LEU A 75 0.19 -15.70 -7.34
C LEU A 75 1.42 -15.36 -8.20
N VAL A 76 1.85 -14.09 -8.21
CA VAL A 76 3.09 -13.65 -8.86
C VAL A 76 4.33 -14.28 -8.21
N LEU A 77 4.41 -14.28 -6.89
CA LEU A 77 5.54 -14.87 -6.16
C LEU A 77 5.62 -16.39 -6.34
N ASP A 78 4.49 -17.10 -6.27
CA ASP A 78 4.41 -18.55 -6.55
C ASP A 78 4.88 -18.85 -7.99
N THR A 79 4.36 -18.10 -8.96
CA THR A 79 4.77 -18.23 -10.37
C THR A 79 6.27 -18.01 -10.56
N PHE A 80 6.86 -17.01 -9.88
CA PHE A 80 8.30 -16.74 -9.94
C PHE A 80 9.13 -17.84 -9.27
N ALA A 81 8.73 -18.33 -8.09
CA ALA A 81 9.37 -19.45 -7.43
C ALA A 81 9.41 -20.70 -8.36
N ARG A 82 8.28 -21.02 -9.01
CA ARG A 82 8.21 -22.13 -9.99
C ARG A 82 9.05 -21.92 -11.26
N LYS A 83 9.32 -20.67 -11.67
CA LYS A 83 10.28 -20.41 -12.75
C LYS A 83 11.72 -20.73 -12.30
N LEU A 84 12.08 -20.37 -11.07
CA LEU A 84 13.42 -20.65 -10.53
C LEU A 84 13.67 -22.16 -10.34
N SER A 85 12.66 -22.96 -9.98
CA SER A 85 12.82 -24.42 -9.86
C SER A 85 13.09 -25.12 -11.19
N LEU A 86 12.75 -24.48 -12.32
CA LEU A 86 13.04 -24.94 -13.68
C LEU A 86 14.36 -24.39 -14.24
N SER A 87 15.09 -23.56 -13.48
CA SER A 87 16.34 -22.97 -13.95
C SER A 87 17.53 -23.90 -13.74
N GLY A 88 18.31 -24.12 -14.81
CA GLY A 88 19.58 -24.83 -14.75
C GLY A 88 20.77 -24.02 -14.19
N ARG A 89 20.55 -22.78 -13.75
CA ARG A 89 21.64 -21.91 -13.27
C ARG A 89 21.98 -22.19 -11.80
N LYS A 90 23.28 -22.27 -11.51
CA LYS A 90 23.82 -22.36 -10.15
C LYS A 90 23.34 -21.15 -9.32
N GLY A 91 22.72 -21.40 -8.18
CA GLY A 91 22.15 -20.39 -7.28
C GLY A 91 20.65 -20.10 -7.46
N GLU A 92 20.09 -20.30 -8.65
CA GLU A 92 18.65 -20.06 -8.91
C GLU A 92 17.78 -21.21 -8.36
N ALA A 93 18.16 -22.47 -8.57
CA ALA A 93 17.43 -23.63 -8.05
C ALA A 93 17.42 -23.75 -6.51
N PRO A 94 18.49 -23.38 -5.76
CA PRO A 94 18.40 -23.22 -4.30
C PRO A 94 17.48 -22.05 -3.89
N ALA A 95 17.56 -20.89 -4.56
CA ALA A 95 16.73 -19.72 -4.23
C ALA A 95 15.22 -20.03 -4.28
N PHE A 96 14.77 -20.94 -5.15
CA PHE A 96 13.41 -21.48 -5.13
C PHE A 96 12.98 -21.99 -3.75
N GLN A 97 13.84 -22.70 -3.01
CA GLN A 97 13.48 -23.26 -1.70
C GLN A 97 13.10 -22.14 -0.71
N VAL A 98 13.86 -21.05 -0.70
CA VAL A 98 13.60 -19.88 0.15
C VAL A 98 12.28 -19.21 -0.24
N LEU A 99 12.05 -18.96 -1.54
CA LEU A 99 10.83 -18.28 -1.99
C LEU A 99 9.58 -19.14 -1.79
N ASN A 100 9.70 -20.46 -2.01
CA ASN A 100 8.64 -21.44 -1.79
C ASN A 100 8.26 -21.49 -0.29
N LEU A 101 9.25 -21.54 0.60
CA LEU A 101 9.05 -21.50 2.05
C LEU A 101 8.47 -20.15 2.51
N THR A 102 8.99 -19.04 1.97
CA THR A 102 8.47 -17.67 2.21
C THR A 102 6.99 -17.56 1.86
N TYR A 103 6.60 -18.04 0.68
CA TYR A 103 5.20 -17.98 0.25
C TYR A 103 4.33 -18.96 1.02
N HIS A 104 4.64 -20.25 1.01
CA HIS A 104 3.73 -21.29 1.50
C HIS A 104 3.58 -21.35 3.02
N LEU A 105 4.63 -21.06 3.80
CA LEU A 105 4.53 -21.07 5.26
C LEU A 105 4.08 -19.71 5.83
N TYR A 106 4.54 -18.60 5.23
CA TYR A 106 4.35 -17.27 5.81
C TYR A 106 3.35 -16.40 5.05
N LEU A 107 3.60 -16.08 3.77
CA LEU A 107 2.79 -15.08 3.07
C LEU A 107 1.39 -15.56 2.65
N LYS A 108 1.22 -16.86 2.38
CA LYS A 108 -0.09 -17.46 2.05
C LYS A 108 -1.10 -17.33 3.20
N ASN A 109 -0.62 -17.31 4.45
CA ASN A 109 -1.43 -17.09 5.64
C ASN A 109 -1.64 -15.60 5.96
N ASN A 110 -0.88 -14.71 5.30
CA ASN A 110 -0.95 -13.25 5.43
C ASN A 110 -1.60 -12.59 4.20
N LEU A 111 -2.33 -13.34 3.37
CA LEU A 111 -3.12 -12.74 2.29
C LEU A 111 -4.18 -11.83 2.91
N ILE A 112 -4.30 -10.60 2.39
CA ILE A 112 -5.44 -9.74 2.73
C ILE A 112 -6.68 -10.29 2.03
N ASP A 113 -7.84 -10.08 2.66
CA ASP A 113 -9.14 -10.24 2.03
C ASP A 113 -9.59 -8.85 1.53
N PRO A 114 -9.35 -8.52 0.25
CA PRO A 114 -9.59 -7.18 -0.26
C PRO A 114 -11.09 -6.85 -0.31
N GLU A 115 -11.92 -7.84 -0.64
CA GLU A 115 -13.37 -7.70 -0.71
C GLU A 115 -13.95 -7.44 0.69
N LYS A 116 -13.62 -8.28 1.68
CA LYS A 116 -14.09 -8.08 3.06
C LYS A 116 -13.62 -6.74 3.63
N THR A 117 -12.40 -6.31 3.31
CA THR A 117 -11.89 -5.01 3.75
C THR A 117 -12.68 -3.85 3.12
N ALA A 118 -13.03 -3.96 1.84
CA ALA A 118 -13.89 -2.99 1.15
C ALA A 118 -15.33 -2.98 1.71
N ARG A 119 -15.95 -4.17 1.90
CA ARG A 119 -17.29 -4.31 2.49
C ARG A 119 -17.37 -3.70 3.89
N THR A 120 -16.40 -4.00 4.76
CA THR A 120 -16.27 -3.39 6.10
C THR A 120 -16.26 -1.86 6.05
N LYS A 121 -15.73 -1.25 4.97
CA LYS A 121 -15.70 0.20 4.79
C LYS A 121 -17.02 0.77 4.25
N LEU A 122 -17.72 0.04 3.37
CA LEU A 122 -19.08 0.36 2.96
C LEU A 122 -20.07 0.26 4.15
N ASP A 123 -19.92 -0.74 5.01
CA ASP A 123 -20.72 -0.89 6.23
C ASP A 123 -20.55 0.32 7.18
N LEU A 124 -19.31 0.84 7.31
CA LEU A 124 -19.03 2.04 8.11
C LEU A 124 -19.67 3.31 7.51
N ILE A 125 -19.73 3.42 6.18
CA ILE A 125 -20.48 4.49 5.49
C ILE A 125 -21.97 4.34 5.82
N GLN A 126 -22.54 3.15 5.65
CA GLN A 126 -23.95 2.88 5.94
C GLN A 126 -24.32 3.21 7.39
N GLN A 127 -23.52 2.78 8.37
CA GLN A 127 -23.73 3.10 9.79
C GLN A 127 -23.69 4.60 10.05
N SER A 128 -22.72 5.31 9.47
CA SER A 128 -22.59 6.77 9.60
C SER A 128 -23.81 7.51 9.01
N MET A 129 -24.33 7.02 7.87
CA MET A 129 -25.54 7.57 7.24
C MET A 129 -26.81 7.31 8.05
N GLN A 130 -26.97 6.13 8.66
CA GLN A 130 -28.12 5.84 9.50
C GLN A 130 -28.19 6.77 10.72
N GLN A 131 -27.04 7.09 11.33
CA GLN A 131 -26.98 8.08 12.41
C GLN A 131 -27.44 9.49 11.96
N LEU A 132 -27.12 9.90 10.72
CA LEU A 132 -27.58 11.18 10.17
C LEU A 132 -29.04 11.18 9.72
N LYS A 133 -29.57 10.04 9.25
CA LYS A 133 -31.01 9.88 8.97
C LYS A 133 -31.84 10.13 10.23
N MET A 134 -31.41 9.62 11.38
CA MET A 134 -32.04 9.89 12.68
C MET A 134 -31.96 11.36 13.13
N ALA A 135 -31.08 12.17 12.52
CA ALA A 135 -30.91 13.59 12.80
C ALA A 135 -31.59 14.50 11.74
N ASN A 136 -32.45 13.95 10.86
CA ASN A 136 -33.13 14.68 9.78
C ASN A 136 -32.18 15.45 8.83
N ASN A 137 -31.01 14.88 8.49
CA ASN A 137 -30.08 15.50 7.56
C ASN A 137 -30.68 15.58 6.12
N PRO A 138 -30.67 16.76 5.46
CA PRO A 138 -31.30 16.95 4.15
C PRO A 138 -30.63 16.16 3.01
N TYR A 139 -29.36 15.75 3.16
CA TYR A 139 -28.60 14.99 2.17
C TYR A 139 -28.81 13.46 2.25
N ALA A 140 -29.69 12.98 3.13
CA ALA A 140 -29.87 11.55 3.40
C ALA A 140 -30.11 10.68 2.15
N ALA A 141 -30.92 11.17 1.18
CA ALA A 141 -31.21 10.47 -0.07
C ALA A 141 -30.03 10.50 -1.07
N GLU A 142 -29.27 11.60 -1.10
CA GLU A 142 -28.08 11.75 -1.95
C GLU A 142 -26.94 10.84 -1.47
N LEU A 143 -26.71 10.78 -0.16
CA LEU A 143 -25.78 9.83 0.46
C LEU A 143 -26.16 8.36 0.20
N GLU A 144 -27.46 8.05 0.18
CA GLU A 144 -27.96 6.72 -0.16
C GLU A 144 -27.74 6.36 -1.62
N SER A 145 -27.95 7.32 -2.54
CA SER A 145 -27.56 7.15 -3.95
C SER A 145 -26.05 6.91 -4.11
N ALA A 146 -25.22 7.67 -3.38
CA ALA A 146 -23.78 7.51 -3.38
C ALA A 146 -23.36 6.11 -2.89
N LEU A 147 -23.88 5.68 -1.74
CA LEU A 147 -23.59 4.36 -1.17
C LEU A 147 -24.00 3.23 -2.12
N VAL A 148 -25.20 3.28 -2.71
CA VAL A 148 -25.66 2.27 -3.68
C VAL A 148 -24.74 2.21 -4.90
N LYS A 149 -24.36 3.37 -5.47
CA LYS A 149 -23.41 3.44 -6.60
C LYS A 149 -22.04 2.83 -6.24
N LEU A 150 -21.50 3.14 -5.05
CA LEU A 150 -20.21 2.60 -4.59
C LEU A 150 -20.29 1.08 -4.34
N THR A 151 -21.35 0.59 -3.70
CA THR A 151 -21.55 -0.84 -3.45
C THR A 151 -21.66 -1.62 -4.76
N LEU A 152 -22.48 -1.17 -5.72
CA LEU A 152 -22.60 -1.82 -7.03
C LEU A 152 -21.27 -1.88 -7.77
N ALA A 153 -20.52 -0.77 -7.83
CA ALA A 153 -19.19 -0.75 -8.45
C ALA A 153 -18.21 -1.70 -7.74
N THR A 154 -18.30 -1.82 -6.41
CA THR A 154 -17.46 -2.70 -5.60
C THR A 154 -17.80 -4.17 -5.83
N ASP A 155 -19.08 -4.52 -5.89
CA ASP A 155 -19.57 -5.87 -6.19
C ASP A 155 -19.22 -6.32 -7.62
N GLU A 156 -19.30 -5.41 -8.60
CA GLU A 156 -18.83 -5.66 -9.97
C GLU A 156 -17.31 -5.93 -10.01
N TYR A 157 -16.54 -5.15 -9.25
CA TYR A 157 -15.07 -5.26 -9.23
C TYR A 157 -14.59 -6.56 -8.58
N PHE A 158 -15.15 -6.95 -7.44
CA PHE A 158 -14.69 -8.15 -6.73
C PHE A 158 -15.17 -9.48 -7.32
N LYS A 159 -16.14 -9.46 -8.26
CA LYS A 159 -16.47 -10.62 -9.11
C LYS A 159 -15.36 -10.98 -10.10
N LEU A 160 -14.44 -10.06 -10.39
CA LEU A 160 -13.31 -10.29 -11.31
C LEU A 160 -12.23 -11.15 -10.65
N SER A 161 -11.44 -11.90 -11.45
CA SER A 161 -10.26 -12.60 -10.92
C SER A 161 -9.19 -11.60 -10.44
N PRO A 162 -8.28 -11.96 -9.49
CA PRO A 162 -7.25 -11.04 -8.98
C PRO A 162 -6.35 -10.41 -10.05
N THR A 163 -6.15 -11.11 -11.17
CA THR A 163 -5.37 -10.61 -12.34
C THR A 163 -6.16 -9.58 -13.16
N GLU A 164 -7.49 -9.76 -13.28
CA GLU A 164 -8.36 -8.79 -13.95
C GLU A 164 -8.64 -7.57 -13.07
N GLN A 165 -8.79 -7.79 -11.75
CA GLN A 165 -8.87 -6.72 -10.75
C GLN A 165 -7.69 -5.75 -10.91
N LEU A 166 -6.46 -6.24 -11.03
CA LEU A 166 -5.28 -5.39 -11.27
C LEU A 166 -5.42 -4.60 -12.59
N LYS A 167 -5.73 -5.28 -13.70
CA LYS A 167 -5.85 -4.65 -15.02
C LYS A 167 -6.90 -3.53 -15.05
N LYS A 168 -8.03 -3.72 -14.37
CA LYS A 168 -9.14 -2.76 -14.29
C LYS A 168 -9.05 -1.83 -13.08
N HIS A 169 -8.00 -1.89 -12.26
CA HIS A 169 -7.93 -1.15 -11.00
C HIS A 169 -7.97 0.38 -11.21
N ALA A 170 -7.30 0.89 -12.23
CA ALA A 170 -7.32 2.33 -12.56
C ALA A 170 -8.72 2.82 -12.96
N GLU A 171 -9.42 2.06 -13.80
CA GLU A 171 -10.81 2.33 -14.24
C GLU A 171 -11.77 2.30 -13.04
N PHE A 172 -11.67 1.27 -12.20
CA PHE A 172 -12.43 1.15 -10.96
C PHE A 172 -12.20 2.34 -10.03
N ASN A 173 -10.94 2.71 -9.79
CA ASN A 173 -10.59 3.88 -8.97
C ASN A 173 -11.17 5.18 -9.55
N GLN A 174 -11.21 5.34 -10.87
CA GLN A 174 -11.84 6.48 -11.53
C GLN A 174 -13.37 6.47 -11.37
N LYS A 175 -14.02 5.31 -11.51
CA LYS A 175 -15.47 5.14 -11.26
C LYS A 175 -15.85 5.54 -9.83
N LEU A 176 -15.09 5.09 -8.83
CA LEU A 176 -15.34 5.47 -7.43
C LEU A 176 -15.11 6.96 -7.17
N LYS A 177 -14.04 7.55 -7.74
CA LYS A 177 -13.78 9.01 -7.64
C LYS A 177 -14.92 9.82 -8.25
N PHE A 178 -15.45 9.38 -9.40
CA PHE A 178 -16.57 10.05 -10.07
C PHE A 178 -17.82 10.06 -9.18
N VAL A 179 -18.21 8.90 -8.62
CA VAL A 179 -19.34 8.80 -7.68
C VAL A 179 -19.17 9.74 -6.47
N CYS A 180 -17.97 9.79 -5.88
CA CYS A 180 -17.71 10.69 -4.76
C CYS A 180 -17.61 12.18 -5.15
N ALA A 181 -17.36 12.49 -6.43
CA ALA A 181 -17.36 13.85 -6.95
C ALA A 181 -18.78 14.34 -7.28
N GLU A 182 -19.63 13.50 -7.85
CA GLU A 182 -21.05 13.79 -8.08
C GLU A 182 -21.77 14.14 -6.78
N HIS A 183 -21.53 13.36 -5.72
CA HIS A 183 -22.21 13.48 -4.42
C HIS A 183 -21.38 14.27 -3.39
N ARG A 184 -20.48 15.15 -3.86
CA ARG A 184 -19.47 15.80 -3.01
C ARG A 184 -20.09 16.67 -1.93
N ALA A 185 -21.13 17.44 -2.25
CA ALA A 185 -21.78 18.34 -1.29
C ALA A 185 -22.39 17.56 -0.12
N ALA A 186 -23.10 16.47 -0.41
CA ALA A 186 -23.61 15.55 0.59
C ALA A 186 -22.49 14.91 1.42
N ILE A 187 -21.43 14.39 0.79
CA ILE A 187 -20.32 13.72 1.47
C ILE A 187 -19.53 14.67 2.38
N GLU A 188 -19.32 15.92 1.97
CA GLU A 188 -18.60 16.92 2.76
C GLU A 188 -19.47 17.62 3.82
N SER A 189 -20.80 17.36 3.86
CA SER A 189 -21.74 17.99 4.79
C SER A 189 -21.55 17.60 6.27
N ASP A 190 -20.93 16.45 6.55
CA ASP A 190 -20.64 15.96 7.90
C ASP A 190 -19.26 15.28 7.97
N VAL A 191 -18.51 15.53 9.05
CA VAL A 191 -17.13 15.08 9.20
C VAL A 191 -17.02 13.55 9.33
N ARG A 192 -18.00 12.86 9.92
CA ARG A 192 -18.01 11.39 10.05
C ARG A 192 -18.28 10.74 8.69
N ILE A 193 -19.25 11.26 7.94
CA ILE A 193 -19.50 10.83 6.54
C ILE A 193 -18.24 11.05 5.69
N LYS A 194 -17.70 12.26 5.69
CA LYS A 194 -16.48 12.62 4.96
C LYS A 194 -15.34 11.64 5.25
N SER A 195 -15.12 11.34 6.54
CA SER A 195 -14.10 10.38 7.00
C SER A 195 -14.39 8.95 6.56
N ALA A 196 -15.65 8.51 6.57
CA ALA A 196 -16.03 7.17 6.12
C ALA A 196 -15.82 6.98 4.61
N PHE A 197 -16.29 7.93 3.78
CA PHE A 197 -16.14 7.89 2.32
C PHE A 197 -14.67 7.96 1.88
N TYR A 198 -13.88 8.92 2.37
CA TYR A 198 -12.45 8.95 2.05
C TYR A 198 -11.67 7.79 2.68
N GLY A 199 -12.13 7.29 3.83
CA GLY A 199 -11.61 6.08 4.46
C GLY A 199 -11.82 4.82 3.61
N PHE A 200 -12.93 4.72 2.88
CA PHE A 200 -13.18 3.68 1.87
C PHE A 200 -12.27 3.87 0.65
N LEU A 201 -12.25 5.07 0.04
CA LEU A 201 -11.43 5.34 -1.15
C LEU A 201 -9.94 5.06 -0.90
N ALA A 202 -9.40 5.48 0.24
CA ALA A 202 -8.00 5.25 0.59
C ALA A 202 -7.66 3.75 0.71
N VAL A 203 -8.56 2.93 1.27
CA VAL A 203 -8.38 1.46 1.33
C VAL A 203 -8.37 0.84 -0.06
N ILE A 204 -9.28 1.28 -0.94
CA ILE A 204 -9.32 0.77 -2.31
C ILE A 204 -8.06 1.18 -3.09
N PHE A 205 -7.64 2.45 -3.01
CA PHE A 205 -6.48 2.93 -3.77
C PHE A 205 -5.16 2.29 -3.30
N SER A 206 -5.07 1.86 -2.04
CA SER A 206 -3.90 1.15 -1.51
C SER A 206 -4.04 -0.38 -1.53
N ILE A 207 -5.03 -0.96 -2.23
CA ILE A 207 -5.35 -2.39 -2.08
C ILE A 207 -4.31 -3.32 -2.71
N PHE A 208 -3.56 -2.82 -3.69
CA PHE A 208 -2.39 -3.49 -4.29
C PHE A 208 -1.07 -3.05 -3.67
N ASP A 209 -1.05 -2.05 -2.79
CA ASP A 209 0.15 -1.72 -2.03
C ASP A 209 0.42 -2.79 -0.98
N LEU A 210 1.70 -3.03 -0.68
CA LEU A 210 2.07 -4.01 0.33
C LEU A 210 1.69 -3.50 1.73
N PHE A 211 0.79 -4.21 2.37
CA PHE A 211 0.42 -4.01 3.77
C PHE A 211 1.53 -4.57 4.68
N GLY A 212 2.72 -3.97 4.61
CA GLY A 212 3.97 -4.49 5.19
C GLY A 212 4.76 -3.51 6.08
N LEU A 213 4.28 -2.28 6.27
CA LEU A 213 4.64 -1.27 7.30
C LEU A 213 3.86 0.03 7.01
N PRO A 214 3.88 1.01 7.93
CA PRO A 214 2.84 1.23 8.93
C PRO A 214 1.53 1.83 8.37
N LEU A 215 1.14 1.60 7.10
CA LEU A 215 -0.08 2.18 6.53
C LEU A 215 -1.33 1.90 7.38
N GLY A 216 -1.42 0.82 8.15
CA GLY A 216 -2.47 0.63 9.15
C GLY A 216 -2.45 1.68 10.29
N GLU A 217 -1.27 2.00 10.83
CA GLU A 217 -1.06 3.04 11.85
C GLU A 217 -1.06 4.46 11.27
N GLU A 218 -0.63 4.66 10.02
CA GLU A 218 -0.59 5.96 9.35
C GLU A 218 -1.97 6.33 8.80
N TYR A 219 -2.73 5.35 8.31
CA TYR A 219 -4.17 5.45 8.08
C TYR A 219 -4.90 5.67 9.40
N GLN A 220 -4.58 4.93 10.48
CA GLN A 220 -5.16 5.21 11.80
C GLN A 220 -4.77 6.59 12.32
N ARG A 221 -3.54 7.10 12.11
CA ARG A 221 -3.15 8.47 12.48
C ARG A 221 -3.89 9.51 11.64
N LYS A 222 -4.03 9.31 10.32
CA LYS A 222 -4.81 10.21 9.46
C LYS A 222 -6.30 10.20 9.82
N ASN A 223 -6.91 9.03 10.04
CA ASN A 223 -8.28 8.94 10.55
C ASN A 223 -8.42 9.53 11.96
N ARG A 224 -7.49 9.24 12.87
CA ARG A 224 -7.51 9.76 14.24
C ARG A 224 -7.33 11.28 14.26
N PHE A 225 -6.52 11.86 13.38
CA PHE A 225 -6.43 13.30 13.17
C PHE A 225 -7.79 13.91 12.78
N PHE A 226 -8.52 13.31 11.83
CA PHE A 226 -9.87 13.76 11.46
C PHE A 226 -10.92 13.50 12.55
N GLN A 227 -10.78 12.43 13.34
CA GLN A 227 -11.68 12.09 14.44
C GLN A 227 -11.46 12.99 15.67
N GLU A 228 -10.21 13.22 16.09
CA GLU A 228 -9.83 14.12 17.19
C GLU A 228 -10.21 15.57 16.87
N GLY A 229 -10.05 16.00 15.61
CA GLY A 229 -10.57 17.29 15.13
C GLY A 229 -12.10 17.44 15.17
N SER A 230 -12.85 16.34 15.20
CA SER A 230 -14.32 16.34 15.28
C SER A 230 -14.88 16.27 16.71
N LEU A 231 -14.06 15.89 17.69
CA LEU A 231 -14.51 15.62 19.07
C LEU A 231 -14.58 16.87 19.97
N ALA A 232 -14.21 18.04 19.46
CA ALA A 232 -14.37 19.30 20.16
C ALA A 232 -14.82 20.41 19.20
N PRO A 233 -16.04 20.97 19.34
CA PRO A 233 -16.42 22.21 18.68
C PRO A 233 -15.70 23.37 19.38
N LYS A 234 -14.43 23.58 19.04
CA LYS A 234 -13.70 24.79 19.40
C LYS A 234 -13.85 25.81 18.27
N ASN A 235 -14.44 26.96 18.58
CA ASN A 235 -14.41 28.15 17.73
C ASN A 235 -12.97 28.68 17.60
N THR A 236 -12.15 28.04 16.76
CA THR A 236 -10.72 28.38 16.57
C THR A 236 -10.47 29.57 15.65
N LEU A 237 -11.52 30.20 15.10
CA LEU A 237 -11.43 31.40 14.27
C LEU A 237 -11.69 32.70 15.04
N ALA A 238 -12.07 32.63 16.33
CA ALA A 238 -12.17 33.81 17.19
C ALA A 238 -10.78 34.27 17.63
N GLY A 239 -10.17 35.18 16.87
CA GLY A 239 -8.88 35.82 17.20
C GLY A 239 -7.66 35.35 16.38
N PHE A 240 -7.85 34.60 15.28
CA PHE A 240 -6.74 34.22 14.41
C PHE A 240 -6.34 35.36 13.46
N ASN A 241 -5.38 36.20 13.88
CA ASN A 241 -4.70 37.11 12.96
C ASN A 241 -3.57 36.35 12.24
N MET A 242 -3.56 36.41 10.90
CA MET A 242 -2.35 36.04 10.15
C MET A 242 -1.26 37.08 10.45
N PRO A 243 -0.03 36.66 10.80
CA PRO A 243 1.11 37.56 10.71
C PRO A 243 1.37 37.86 9.23
N ALA A 244 1.46 39.14 8.87
CA ALA A 244 1.95 39.52 7.55
C ALA A 244 3.42 39.09 7.44
N ILE A 245 3.72 38.19 6.50
CA ILE A 245 5.09 37.84 6.16
C ILE A 245 5.53 38.86 5.12
N GLU A 246 6.33 39.83 5.55
CA GLU A 246 7.10 40.67 4.63
C GLU A 246 8.12 39.78 3.92
N ILE A 247 8.07 39.77 2.59
CA ILE A 247 9.01 39.02 1.75
C ILE A 247 10.15 39.99 1.41
N GLU A 248 11.33 39.76 1.98
CA GLU A 248 12.55 40.43 1.50
C GLU A 248 12.90 39.89 0.11
N GLU A 249 12.85 40.75 -0.91
CA GLU A 249 13.35 40.45 -2.24
C GLU A 249 14.89 40.44 -2.23
N THR A 250 15.50 39.25 -2.30
CA THR A 250 16.95 39.13 -2.51
C THR A 250 17.33 39.54 -3.95
N PRO A 251 18.37 40.36 -4.18
CA PRO A 251 18.72 40.84 -5.52
C PRO A 251 19.26 39.73 -6.43
N GLU A 252 18.97 39.83 -7.73
CA GLU A 252 19.53 38.94 -8.75
C GLU A 252 21.04 39.21 -8.99
N GLU A 253 21.91 38.25 -8.68
CA GLU A 253 23.28 38.21 -9.20
C GLU A 253 23.30 37.55 -10.59
N GLY A 254 23.39 38.36 -11.64
CA GLY A 254 23.58 37.88 -13.02
C GLY A 254 25.05 37.60 -13.36
N PRO A 255 25.32 36.75 -14.38
CA PRO A 255 26.61 36.75 -15.07
C PRO A 255 26.47 36.92 -16.60
N GLY A 256 27.20 37.88 -17.19
CA GLY A 256 27.27 38.02 -18.65
C GLY A 256 27.91 39.34 -19.09
N ASN A 257 29.23 39.34 -19.33
CA ASN A 257 30.01 40.54 -19.66
C ASN A 257 30.40 40.57 -21.16
N TYR A 258 30.67 41.76 -21.71
CA TYR A 258 31.11 42.06 -23.11
C TYR A 258 30.05 41.84 -24.21
N GLN A 259 29.91 42.61 -25.30
CA GLN A 259 30.59 43.79 -25.91
C GLN A 259 29.58 44.41 -26.93
N ALA A 260 29.67 45.62 -27.53
CA ALA A 260 30.58 46.80 -27.48
C ALA A 260 29.84 48.02 -28.14
N GLN A 261 30.55 49.15 -28.33
CA GLN A 261 30.16 50.36 -29.12
C GLN A 261 29.07 51.25 -28.45
N GLY A 262 29.20 52.59 -28.31
CA GLY A 262 30.28 53.50 -28.68
C GLY A 262 29.78 54.67 -29.54
N ALA A 263 29.48 55.82 -28.94
CA ALA A 263 29.31 57.10 -29.63
C ALA A 263 29.56 58.28 -28.67
N LEU A 264 30.27 59.27 -29.21
CA LEU A 264 30.55 60.65 -28.78
C LEU A 264 29.67 61.24 -27.65
#